data_AF-A0AA86P247-F1
#
_entry.id   AF-A0AA86P247-F1
#
_cell.length_a   1.000
_cell.length_b   1.000
_cell.length_c   1.000
_cell.angle_alpha   90.00
_cell.angle_beta   90.00
_cell.angle_gamma   90.00
#
_symmetry.space_group_name_H-M   'P 1'
#
loop_
_entity.id
_entity.type
_entity.pdbx_description
1 polymer ?
#
loop_
_entity_poly.entity_id
_entity_poly.type
_entity_poly.pdbx_seq_one_letter_code
_entity_poly.pdbx_strand_id
1 'polypeptide(L)'
;MRSSKPWSELEKQQLNELIIQNTTNNRINWQKVASVLNNRSPVQCKLQYRNVLNKKREKVNVEWTEYQEVQLTVLTMMYGTKWNFIQQNYYPLMKPEQLQLKHHQINTMYVQYEEMCKNPDKYTVLNNKQIKVLEYSLRRIDLIKKKLEFLAENKPGITTLDPLELQFYKMAITEEYVAELLENEKTINKLLQQQKQ
;
A
#
# COMPACT_ATOMS: atom_id res chain seq x y z
N MET A 1 -4.61 29.12 27.77
CA MET A 1 -4.31 27.74 27.34
C MET A 1 -5.55 26.88 27.60
N ARG A 2 -6.18 26.28 26.58
CA ARG A 2 -7.31 25.37 26.82
C ARG A 2 -6.79 24.01 27.25
N SER A 3 -7.00 23.66 28.52
CA SER A 3 -6.77 22.33 29.06
C SER A 3 -7.59 21.30 28.29
N SER A 4 -6.92 20.30 27.70
CA SER A 4 -7.59 19.20 26.99
C SER A 4 -8.13 18.20 28.02
N LYS A 5 -9.45 17.93 27.99
CA LYS A 5 -10.11 16.90 28.81
C LYS A 5 -9.30 15.58 28.77
N PRO A 6 -8.95 14.96 29.91
CA PRO A 6 -8.31 13.65 29.97
C PRO A 6 -9.15 12.56 29.28
N TRP A 7 -8.51 11.56 28.68
CA TRP A 7 -9.18 10.40 28.06
C TRP A 7 -9.53 9.35 29.12
N SER A 8 -10.81 8.99 29.24
CA SER A 8 -11.25 7.86 30.08
C SER A 8 -10.92 6.51 29.42
N GLU A 9 -10.92 5.42 30.20
CA GLU A 9 -10.69 4.08 29.64
C GLU A 9 -11.79 3.66 28.66
N LEU A 10 -13.05 4.00 28.95
CA LEU A 10 -14.18 3.75 28.05
C LEU A 10 -14.01 4.51 26.71
N GLU A 11 -13.62 5.79 26.76
CA GLU A 11 -13.36 6.58 25.54
C GLU A 11 -12.21 5.97 24.72
N LYS A 12 -11.19 5.40 25.38
CA LYS A 12 -10.06 4.73 24.70
C LYS A 12 -10.50 3.42 24.04
N GLN A 13 -11.34 2.62 24.71
CA GLN A 13 -11.88 1.39 24.14
C GLN A 13 -12.75 1.68 22.91
N GLN A 14 -13.69 2.62 23.03
CA GLN A 14 -14.52 3.07 21.92
C GLN A 14 -13.67 3.61 20.75
N LEU A 15 -12.61 4.39 21.04
CA LEU A 15 -11.70 4.87 20.01
C LEU A 15 -11.05 3.72 19.23
N ASN A 16 -10.59 2.66 19.90
CA ASN A 16 -9.98 1.52 19.21
C ASN A 16 -10.97 0.79 18.30
N GLU A 17 -12.19 0.55 18.78
CA GLU A 17 -13.26 -0.11 18.01
C GLU A 17 -13.64 0.73 16.78
N LEU A 18 -13.86 2.03 16.97
CA LEU A 18 -14.20 2.94 15.88
C LEU A 18 -13.08 3.06 14.87
N ILE A 19 -11.82 3.04 15.30
CA ILE A 19 -10.69 3.00 14.39
C ILE A 19 -10.73 1.74 13.54
N ILE A 20 -10.94 0.57 14.12
CA ILE A 20 -11.03 -0.69 13.36
C ILE A 20 -12.16 -0.63 12.32
N GLN A 21 -13.35 -0.19 12.75
CA GLN A 21 -14.54 -0.08 11.88
C GLN A 21 -14.39 0.96 10.76
N ASN A 22 -13.59 2.00 10.97
CA ASN A 22 -13.41 3.11 10.04
C ASN A 22 -12.00 3.14 9.42
N THR A 23 -11.30 2.01 9.45
CA THR A 23 -10.04 1.82 8.72
C THR A 23 -10.32 1.06 7.44
N THR A 24 -9.88 1.63 6.33
CA THR A 24 -9.90 0.96 5.03
C THR A 24 -8.53 1.17 4.39
N ASN A 25 -7.91 0.11 3.88
CA ASN A 25 -6.59 0.18 3.23
C ASN A 25 -5.56 0.89 4.13
N ASN A 26 -5.46 0.49 5.40
CA ASN A 26 -4.57 1.09 6.41
C ASN A 26 -4.75 2.61 6.66
N ARG A 27 -5.81 3.23 6.13
CA ARG A 27 -6.14 4.64 6.35
C ARG A 27 -7.39 4.76 7.21
N ILE A 28 -7.31 5.59 8.23
CA ILE A 28 -8.39 5.82 9.20
C ILE A 28 -9.19 7.05 8.80
N ASN A 29 -10.53 6.92 8.70
CA ASN A 29 -11.43 8.05 8.51
C ASN A 29 -11.70 8.75 9.85
N TRP A 30 -10.83 9.69 10.22
CA TRP A 30 -10.92 10.43 11.48
C TRP A 30 -12.18 11.28 11.64
N GLN A 31 -12.82 11.69 10.55
CA GLN A 31 -14.09 12.43 10.61
C GLN A 31 -15.21 11.51 11.08
N LYS A 32 -15.33 10.31 10.49
CA LYS A 32 -16.31 9.29 10.92
C LYS A 32 -16.04 8.80 12.34
N VAL A 33 -14.78 8.61 12.73
CA VAL A 33 -14.43 8.23 14.10
C VAL A 33 -14.90 9.29 15.10
N ALA A 34 -14.60 10.57 14.82
CA ALA A 34 -14.96 11.68 15.72
C ALA A 34 -16.47 11.96 15.77
N SER A 35 -17.21 11.71 14.68
CA SER A 35 -18.67 11.91 14.68
C SER A 35 -19.40 10.96 15.63
N VAL A 36 -18.81 9.81 15.96
CA VAL A 36 -19.38 8.85 16.94
C VAL A 36 -18.84 9.12 18.35
N LEU A 37 -17.57 9.50 18.48
CA LEU A 37 -16.95 9.93 19.75
C LEU A 37 -17.33 11.37 20.10
N ASN A 38 -18.60 11.57 20.46
CA ASN A 38 -19.15 12.85 20.88
C ASN A 38 -18.20 13.59 21.84
N ASN A 39 -17.91 14.87 21.57
CA ASN A 39 -16.97 15.74 22.30
C ASN A 39 -15.46 15.50 22.06
N ARG A 40 -15.07 14.68 21.09
CA ARG A 40 -13.67 14.58 20.63
C ARG A 40 -13.56 15.01 19.18
N SER A 41 -12.67 15.94 18.87
CA SER A 41 -12.41 16.34 17.49
C SER A 41 -11.59 15.27 16.75
N PRO A 42 -11.64 15.23 15.40
CA PRO A 42 -10.80 14.32 14.61
C PRO A 42 -9.31 14.43 14.96
N VAL A 43 -8.84 15.66 15.24
CA VAL A 43 -7.45 15.93 15.63
C VAL A 43 -7.13 15.31 16.99
N GLN A 44 -8.05 15.39 17.96
CA GLN A 44 -7.86 14.76 19.27
C GLN A 44 -7.85 13.24 19.18
N CYS A 45 -8.75 12.64 18.40
CA CYS A 45 -8.76 11.19 18.15
C CYS A 45 -7.46 10.72 17.51
N LYS A 46 -7.00 11.41 16.45
CA LYS A 46 -5.73 11.11 15.78
C LYS A 46 -4.52 11.24 16.72
N LEU A 47 -4.49 12.29 17.55
CA LEU A 47 -3.42 12.50 18.52
C LEU A 47 -3.38 11.39 19.58
N GLN A 48 -4.54 11.02 20.13
CA GLN A 48 -4.64 9.97 21.13
C GLN A 48 -4.15 8.63 20.57
N TYR A 49 -4.61 8.27 19.38
CA TYR A 49 -4.17 7.06 18.71
C TYR A 49 -2.66 7.07 18.45
N ARG A 50 -2.11 8.17 17.93
CA ARG A 50 -0.67 8.32 17.70
C ARG A 50 0.14 8.13 18.99
N ASN A 51 -0.33 8.66 20.13
CA ASN A 51 0.33 8.49 21.42
C ASN A 51 0.37 7.02 21.86
N VAL A 52 -0.72 6.27 21.63
CA VAL A 52 -0.77 4.83 21.88
C VAL A 52 0.20 4.09 20.95
N LEU A 53 0.23 4.45 19.67
CA LEU A 53 1.09 3.79 18.69
C LEU A 53 2.56 4.08 18.88
N ASN A 54 2.94 5.30 19.26
CA ASN A 54 4.34 5.64 19.53
C ASN A 54 4.91 4.74 20.64
N LYS A 55 4.12 4.41 21.67
CA LYS A 55 4.50 3.45 22.71
C LYS A 55 4.65 2.01 22.19
N LYS A 56 3.97 1.65 21.09
CA LYS A 56 4.03 0.32 20.47
C LYS A 56 5.13 0.21 19.40
N ARG A 57 5.51 1.33 18.76
CA ARG A 57 6.42 1.40 17.61
C ARG A 57 7.83 0.86 17.90
N GLU A 58 8.29 0.94 19.15
CA GLU A 58 9.63 0.48 19.53
C GLU A 58 9.82 -1.05 19.48
N LYS A 59 8.73 -1.82 19.35
CA LYS A 59 8.76 -3.28 19.54
C LYS A 59 8.49 -4.11 18.28
N VAL A 60 8.25 -3.49 17.12
CA VAL A 60 7.72 -4.22 15.95
C VAL A 60 8.68 -4.19 14.77
N ASN A 61 9.23 -5.36 14.44
CA ASN A 61 9.76 -5.62 13.11
C ASN A 61 8.58 -6.07 12.24
N VAL A 62 8.01 -5.15 11.45
CA VAL A 62 6.79 -5.46 10.68
C VAL A 62 7.18 -6.18 9.39
N GLU A 63 6.59 -7.35 9.18
CA GLU A 63 6.66 -8.04 7.89
C GLU A 63 5.81 -7.32 6.86
N TRP A 64 6.35 -7.11 5.66
CA TRP A 64 5.65 -6.44 4.58
C TRP A 64 4.83 -7.45 3.79
N THR A 65 3.54 -7.19 3.63
CA THR A 65 2.70 -7.95 2.72
C THR A 65 2.80 -7.40 1.30
N GLU A 66 2.55 -8.23 0.29
CA GLU A 66 2.54 -7.81 -1.13
C GLU A 66 1.55 -6.66 -1.38
N TYR A 67 0.40 -6.69 -0.70
CA TYR A 67 -0.57 -5.59 -0.72
C TYR A 67 0.04 -4.29 -0.19
N GLN A 68 0.76 -4.33 0.94
CA GLN A 68 1.40 -3.14 1.50
C GLN A 68 2.49 -2.58 0.57
N GLU A 69 3.19 -3.43 -0.18
CA GLU A 69 4.19 -3.01 -1.17
C GLU A 69 3.58 -2.32 -2.39
N VAL A 70 2.50 -2.91 -2.95
CA VAL A 70 1.72 -2.27 -4.01
C VAL A 70 1.16 -0.95 -3.52
N GLN A 71 0.59 -0.94 -2.31
CA GLN A 71 0.06 0.26 -1.68
C GLN A 71 1.14 1.35 -1.51
N LEU A 72 2.33 0.98 -1.03
CA LEU A 72 3.46 1.91 -0.87
C LEU A 72 3.88 2.50 -2.23
N THR A 73 3.92 1.69 -3.29
CA THR A 73 4.26 2.14 -4.64
C THR A 73 3.31 3.25 -5.09
N VAL A 74 2.00 3.02 -4.97
CA VAL A 74 0.97 4.01 -5.36
C VAL A 74 1.08 5.27 -4.50
N LEU A 75 1.28 5.12 -3.19
CA LEU A 75 1.45 6.26 -2.28
C LEU A 75 2.68 7.10 -2.62
N THR A 76 3.78 6.48 -3.05
CA THR A 76 4.98 7.21 -3.50
C THR A 76 4.80 7.88 -4.85
N MET A 77 3.99 7.32 -5.76
CA MET A 77 3.61 7.98 -7.00
C MET A 77 2.72 9.21 -6.74
N MET A 78 1.84 9.13 -5.75
CA MET A 78 0.92 10.20 -5.34
C MET A 78 1.59 11.35 -4.61
N TYR A 79 2.35 11.01 -3.58
CA TYR A 79 2.84 11.96 -2.60
C TYR A 79 4.34 12.19 -2.71
N GLY A 80 5.03 11.49 -3.62
CA GLY A 80 6.47 11.47 -3.69
C GLY A 80 7.09 10.83 -2.44
N THR A 81 8.31 11.27 -2.11
CA THR A 81 9.08 10.82 -0.95
C THR A 81 8.68 11.51 0.36
N LYS A 82 7.40 11.88 0.51
CA LYS A 82 6.86 12.49 1.75
C LYS A 82 6.66 11.44 2.84
N TRP A 83 7.74 10.78 3.27
CA TRP A 83 7.71 9.61 4.16
C TRP A 83 6.96 9.85 5.47
N ASN A 84 7.14 11.01 6.09
CA ASN A 84 6.42 11.38 7.31
C ASN A 84 4.91 11.44 7.08
N PHE A 85 4.48 11.97 5.95
CA PHE A 85 3.07 12.01 5.58
C PHE A 85 2.52 10.61 5.32
N ILE A 86 3.23 9.79 4.54
CA ILE A 86 2.83 8.42 4.22
C ILE A 86 2.75 7.58 5.51
N GLN A 87 3.77 7.64 6.35
CA GLN A 87 3.84 6.95 7.64
C GLN A 87 2.65 7.31 8.53
N GLN A 88 2.42 8.61 8.77
CA GLN A 88 1.39 9.05 9.72
C GLN A 88 -0.05 8.75 9.28
N ASN A 89 -0.29 8.56 7.98
CA ASN A 89 -1.64 8.37 7.45
C ASN A 89 -1.93 6.94 7.00
N TYR A 90 -0.90 6.14 6.68
CA TYR A 90 -1.08 4.80 6.09
C TYR A 90 -0.29 3.70 6.81
N TYR A 91 0.84 4.01 7.45
CA TYR A 91 1.64 3.00 8.15
C TYR A 91 2.00 3.48 9.56
N PRO A 92 0.99 3.70 10.42
CA PRO A 92 1.19 4.45 11.64
C PRO A 92 2.05 3.69 12.68
N LEU A 93 2.17 2.37 12.52
CA LEU A 93 3.02 1.46 13.30
C LEU A 93 4.45 1.34 12.78
N MET A 94 4.74 1.76 11.56
CA MET A 94 6.09 1.70 10.98
C MET A 94 6.84 3.02 11.18
N LYS A 95 8.17 2.96 11.13
CA LYS A 95 9.05 4.12 11.09
C LYS A 95 9.24 4.61 9.64
N PRO A 96 9.38 5.92 9.38
CA PRO A 96 9.60 6.44 8.03
C PRO A 96 10.77 5.79 7.29
N GLU A 97 11.83 5.41 8.01
CA GLU A 97 13.02 4.76 7.46
C GLU A 97 12.70 3.36 6.91
N GLN A 98 11.74 2.65 7.52
CA GLN A 98 11.29 1.34 7.02
C GLN A 98 10.57 1.48 5.66
N LEU A 99 9.78 2.54 5.50
CA LEU A 99 9.09 2.85 4.23
C LEU A 99 10.11 3.21 3.14
N GLN A 100 11.11 4.02 3.48
CA GLN A 100 12.20 4.40 2.58
C GLN A 100 12.96 3.17 2.06
N LEU A 101 13.40 2.32 2.99
CA LEU A 101 14.14 1.11 2.66
C LEU A 101 13.30 0.20 1.77
N LYS A 102 12.03 0.01 2.11
CA LYS A 102 11.13 -0.84 1.33
C LYS A 102 10.88 -0.29 -0.07
N HIS A 103 10.63 1.02 -0.20
CA HIS A 103 10.45 1.67 -1.50
C HIS A 103 11.70 1.51 -2.37
N HIS A 104 12.89 1.71 -1.81
CA HIS A 104 14.14 1.51 -2.54
C HIS A 104 14.30 0.06 -3.03
N GLN A 105 13.98 -0.93 -2.18
CA GLN A 105 13.98 -2.34 -2.58
C GLN A 105 13.00 -2.61 -3.72
N ILE A 106 11.75 -2.14 -3.61
CA ILE A 106 10.72 -2.32 -4.65
C ILE A 106 11.16 -1.69 -5.97
N ASN A 107 11.66 -0.44 -5.94
CA ASN A 107 12.13 0.23 -7.14
C ASN A 107 13.32 -0.49 -7.78
N THR A 108 14.23 -1.01 -6.97
CA THR A 108 15.38 -1.79 -7.46
C THR A 108 14.92 -3.06 -8.18
N MET A 109 13.91 -3.75 -7.64
CA MET A 109 13.29 -4.89 -8.31
C MET A 109 12.57 -4.47 -9.59
N TYR A 110 11.82 -3.36 -9.55
CA TYR A 110 11.07 -2.86 -10.69
C TYR A 110 11.98 -2.48 -11.86
N VAL A 111 13.07 -1.74 -11.62
CA VAL A 111 14.03 -1.37 -12.68
C VAL A 111 14.67 -2.61 -13.32
N GLN A 112 15.02 -3.63 -12.53
CA GLN A 112 15.56 -4.88 -13.07
C GLN A 112 14.50 -5.62 -13.91
N TYR A 113 13.27 -5.70 -13.42
CA TYR A 113 12.15 -6.30 -14.13
C TYR A 113 11.88 -5.60 -15.47
N GLU A 114 11.86 -4.27 -15.47
CA GLU A 114 11.59 -3.46 -16.65
C GLU A 114 12.68 -3.62 -17.71
N GLU A 115 13.95 -3.61 -17.30
CA GLU A 115 15.09 -3.86 -18.19
C GLU A 115 15.01 -5.26 -18.83
N MET A 116 14.63 -6.28 -18.05
CA MET A 116 14.45 -7.64 -18.56
C MET A 116 13.29 -7.76 -19.54
N CYS A 117 12.16 -7.10 -19.29
CA CYS A 117 11.02 -7.12 -20.21
C CYS A 117 11.30 -6.34 -21.49
N LYS A 118 12.09 -5.26 -21.42
CA LYS A 118 12.51 -4.46 -22.59
C LYS A 118 13.55 -5.15 -23.46
N ASN A 119 14.37 -6.05 -22.89
CA ASN A 119 15.48 -6.68 -23.58
C ASN A 119 15.51 -8.21 -23.37
N PRO A 120 14.43 -8.96 -23.63
CA PRO A 120 14.32 -10.37 -23.23
C PRO A 120 15.42 -11.25 -23.83
N ASP A 121 15.90 -10.93 -25.03
CA ASP A 121 16.96 -11.68 -25.72
C ASP A 121 18.33 -11.61 -25.01
N LYS A 122 18.56 -10.59 -24.16
CA LYS A 122 19.78 -10.51 -23.32
C LYS A 122 19.73 -11.46 -22.12
N TYR A 123 18.56 -12.02 -21.82
CA TYR A 123 18.26 -12.75 -20.60
C TYR A 123 17.83 -14.19 -20.88
N THR A 124 18.47 -14.85 -21.86
CA THR A 124 18.20 -16.25 -22.23
C THR A 124 18.53 -17.23 -21.10
N VAL A 125 19.56 -16.95 -20.31
CA VAL A 125 19.92 -17.71 -19.09
C VAL A 125 19.88 -16.77 -17.89
N LEU A 126 19.04 -17.11 -16.91
CA LEU A 126 18.81 -16.30 -15.73
C LEU A 126 19.59 -16.84 -14.53
N ASN A 127 20.17 -15.93 -13.75
CA ASN A 127 20.66 -16.27 -12.42
C ASN A 127 19.52 -16.24 -11.38
N ASN A 128 19.77 -16.83 -10.21
CA ASN A 128 18.80 -16.93 -9.11
C ASN A 128 18.21 -15.57 -8.67
N LYS A 129 18.99 -14.48 -8.77
CA LYS A 129 18.49 -13.14 -8.39
C LYS A 129 17.49 -12.63 -9.42
N GLN A 130 17.76 -12.81 -10.71
CA GLN A 130 16.87 -12.44 -11.80
C GLN A 130 15.56 -13.25 -11.75
N ILE A 131 15.65 -14.56 -11.52
CA ILE A 131 14.46 -15.41 -11.33
C ILE A 131 13.58 -14.87 -10.20
N LYS A 132 14.16 -14.54 -9.05
CA LYS A 132 13.42 -13.96 -7.91
C LYS A 132 12.75 -12.62 -8.25
N VAL A 133 13.41 -11.77 -9.05
CA VAL A 133 12.83 -10.49 -9.51
C VAL A 133 11.60 -10.75 -10.37
N LEU A 134 11.68 -11.69 -11.31
CA LEU A 134 10.59 -12.05 -12.22
C LEU A 134 9.42 -12.70 -11.47
N GLU A 135 9.68 -13.66 -10.58
CA GLU A 135 8.65 -14.28 -9.73
C GLU A 135 7.95 -13.27 -8.82
N TYR A 136 8.71 -12.35 -8.23
CA TYR A 136 8.16 -11.24 -7.46
C TYR A 136 7.25 -10.34 -8.31
N SER A 137 7.70 -10.02 -9.54
CA SER A 137 6.94 -9.15 -10.44
C SER A 137 5.65 -9.81 -10.92
N LEU A 138 5.66 -11.12 -11.20
CA LEU A 138 4.44 -11.88 -11.52
C LEU A 138 3.41 -11.84 -10.39
N ARG A 139 3.83 -12.05 -9.14
CA ARG A 139 2.90 -11.98 -7.99
C ARG A 139 2.26 -10.60 -7.85
N ARG A 140 3.03 -9.53 -8.09
CA ARG A 140 2.49 -8.17 -8.10
C ARG A 140 1.49 -7.95 -9.24
N ILE A 141 1.81 -8.43 -10.44
CA ILE A 141 0.91 -8.34 -11.61
C ILE A 141 -0.41 -9.07 -11.32
N ASP A 142 -0.35 -10.29 -10.78
CA ASP A 142 -1.54 -11.07 -10.40
C ASP A 142 -2.41 -10.33 -9.37
N LEU A 143 -1.78 -9.73 -8.35
CA LEU A 143 -2.50 -8.94 -7.35
C LEU A 143 -3.19 -7.70 -7.96
N ILE A 144 -2.51 -7.01 -8.88
CA ILE A 144 -3.07 -5.87 -9.62
C ILE A 144 -4.26 -6.31 -10.45
N LYS A 145 -4.14 -7.42 -11.20
CA LYS A 145 -5.22 -7.99 -12.04
C LYS A 145 -6.44 -8.38 -11.21
N LYS A 146 -6.26 -9.11 -10.11
CA LYS A 146 -7.37 -9.48 -9.19
C LYS A 146 -8.09 -8.25 -8.64
N LYS A 147 -7.34 -7.18 -8.32
CA LYS A 147 -7.94 -5.94 -7.84
C LYS A 147 -8.70 -5.20 -8.95
N LEU A 148 -8.20 -5.23 -10.19
CA LEU A 148 -8.89 -4.67 -11.36
C LEU A 148 -10.20 -5.41 -11.64
N GLU A 149 -10.20 -6.74 -11.63
CA GLU A 149 -11.39 -7.59 -11.79
C GLU A 149 -12.45 -7.26 -10.73
N PHE A 150 -12.04 -7.23 -9.46
CA PHE A 150 -12.92 -6.86 -8.35
C PHE A 150 -13.55 -5.48 -8.53
N LEU A 151 -12.81 -4.51 -9.07
CA LEU A 151 -13.32 -3.17 -9.32
C LEU A 151 -14.23 -3.10 -10.56
N ALA A 152 -14.05 -3.97 -11.55
CA ALA A 152 -14.90 -4.05 -12.73
C ALA A 152 -16.26 -4.71 -12.44
N GLU A 153 -16.29 -5.72 -11.56
CA GLU A 153 -17.51 -6.42 -11.16
C GLU A 153 -18.44 -5.56 -10.27
N ASN A 154 -17.86 -4.65 -9.50
CA ASN A 154 -18.60 -3.73 -8.63
C ASN A 154 -18.90 -2.40 -9.35
N LYS A 155 -20.07 -2.30 -9.99
CA LYS A 155 -20.54 -1.04 -10.63
C LYS A 155 -20.49 0.16 -9.65
N PRO A 156 -20.06 1.35 -10.11
CA PRO A 156 -19.85 2.53 -9.26
C PRO A 156 -21.20 3.16 -8.86
N GLY A 157 -21.81 2.60 -7.82
CA GLY A 157 -23.04 3.11 -7.21
C GLY A 157 -22.98 3.19 -5.68
N ILE A 158 -21.90 2.71 -5.06
CA ILE A 158 -21.69 2.78 -3.62
C ILE A 158 -20.54 3.76 -3.37
N THR A 159 -20.93 4.96 -2.99
CA THR A 159 -20.11 6.05 -2.47
C THR A 159 -18.96 5.60 -1.56
N THR A 160 -17.83 6.32 -1.69
CA THR A 160 -16.59 6.32 -0.86
C THR A 160 -15.50 5.29 -1.18
N LEU A 161 -15.07 5.16 -2.45
CA LEU A 161 -13.71 4.65 -2.70
C LEU A 161 -12.70 5.59 -2.02
N ASP A 162 -11.74 5.02 -1.29
CA ASP A 162 -10.64 5.82 -0.75
C ASP A 162 -9.87 6.48 -1.92
N PRO A 163 -9.42 7.75 -1.80
CA PRO A 163 -8.61 8.42 -2.81
C PRO A 163 -7.45 7.58 -3.37
N LEU A 164 -6.88 6.67 -2.58
CA LEU A 164 -5.84 5.75 -3.03
C LEU A 164 -6.37 4.68 -3.98
N GLU A 165 -7.55 4.11 -3.70
CA GLU A 165 -8.20 3.15 -4.60
C GLU A 165 -8.64 3.83 -5.89
N LEU A 166 -9.18 5.04 -5.79
CA LEU A 166 -9.53 5.84 -6.96
C LEU A 166 -8.29 6.17 -7.80
N GLN A 167 -7.16 6.47 -7.16
CA GLN A 167 -5.93 6.78 -7.90
C GLN A 167 -5.25 5.53 -8.46
N PHE A 168 -5.23 4.42 -7.73
CA PHE A 168 -4.83 3.13 -8.28
C PHE A 168 -5.69 2.78 -9.50
N TYR A 169 -7.01 2.96 -9.42
CA TYR A 169 -7.93 2.80 -10.54
C TYR A 169 -7.56 3.74 -11.71
N LYS A 170 -7.37 5.04 -11.45
CA LYS A 170 -6.96 6.01 -12.48
C LYS A 170 -5.63 5.69 -13.15
N MET A 171 -4.66 5.13 -12.41
CA MET A 171 -3.40 4.68 -12.98
C MET A 171 -3.55 3.36 -13.75
N ALA A 172 -4.33 2.42 -13.21
CA ALA A 172 -4.40 1.06 -13.69
C ALA A 172 -5.45 0.83 -14.79
N ILE A 173 -6.30 1.83 -15.11
CA ILE A 173 -7.39 1.72 -16.11
C ILE A 173 -7.19 2.69 -17.27
N THR A 174 -5.96 3.12 -17.50
CA THR A 174 -5.59 3.42 -18.88
C THR A 174 -5.46 2.08 -19.61
N GLU A 175 -6.10 1.96 -20.77
CA GLU A 175 -5.99 0.75 -21.60
C GLU A 175 -4.53 0.42 -21.91
N GLU A 176 -3.70 1.47 -22.04
CA GLU A 176 -2.26 1.39 -22.25
C GLU A 176 -1.51 0.69 -21.10
N TYR A 177 -1.75 1.09 -19.85
CA TYR A 177 -1.09 0.46 -18.69
C TYR A 177 -1.49 -1.02 -18.56
N VAL A 178 -2.77 -1.34 -18.77
CA VAL A 178 -3.23 -2.73 -18.73
C VAL A 178 -2.58 -3.55 -19.83
N ALA A 179 -2.52 -3.02 -21.05
CA ALA A 179 -1.87 -3.70 -22.17
C ALA A 179 -0.37 -3.94 -21.90
N GLU A 180 0.34 -2.95 -21.36
CA GLU A 180 1.74 -3.08 -20.97
C GLU A 180 1.93 -4.14 -19.87
N LEU A 181 1.08 -4.14 -18.85
CA LEU A 181 1.12 -5.11 -17.76
C LEU A 181 0.93 -6.55 -18.27
N LEU A 182 -0.03 -6.77 -19.17
CA LEU A 182 -0.31 -8.08 -19.77
C LEU A 182 0.82 -8.54 -20.70
N GLU A 183 1.44 -7.64 -21.45
CA GLU A 183 2.56 -7.99 -22.32
C GLU A 183 3.82 -8.34 -21.52
N ASN A 184 4.08 -7.59 -20.45
CA ASN A 184 5.15 -7.90 -19.52
C ASN A 184 4.91 -9.25 -18.83
N GLU A 185 3.67 -9.56 -18.43
CA GLU A 185 3.31 -10.87 -17.86
C GLU A 185 3.67 -12.04 -18.81
N LYS A 186 3.33 -11.93 -20.10
CA LYS A 186 3.70 -12.92 -21.12
C LYS A 186 5.22 -13.06 -21.23
N THR A 187 5.92 -11.93 -21.28
CA THR A 187 7.38 -11.89 -21.39
C THR A 187 8.06 -12.58 -20.22
N ILE A 188 7.62 -12.27 -18.98
CA ILE A 188 8.15 -12.92 -17.78
C ILE A 188 7.90 -14.44 -17.83
N ASN A 189 6.68 -14.87 -18.17
CA ASN A 189 6.35 -16.29 -18.24
C ASN A 189 7.22 -17.02 -19.26
N LYS A 190 7.48 -16.42 -20.42
CA LYS A 190 8.40 -16.98 -21.43
C LYS A 190 9.82 -17.12 -20.88
N LEU A 191 10.37 -16.07 -20.28
CA LEU A 191 11.72 -16.09 -19.70
C LEU A 191 11.88 -17.16 -18.62
N LEU A 192 10.89 -17.31 -17.73
CA LEU A 192 10.91 -18.32 -16.67
C LEU A 192 10.72 -19.75 -17.19
N GLN A 193 9.89 -19.95 -18.22
CA GLN A 193 9.70 -21.27 -18.84
C GLN A 193 10.98 -21.78 -19.50
N GLN A 194 11.76 -20.89 -20.14
CA GLN A 194 13.05 -21.22 -20.74
C GLN A 194 14.08 -21.75 -19.74
N GLN A 195 13.95 -21.40 -18.45
CA GLN A 195 14.88 -21.88 -17.41
C GLN A 195 14.58 -23.31 -16.93
N LYS A 196 13.43 -23.89 -17.32
CA LYS A 196 13.02 -25.24 -16.93
C LYS A 196 13.42 -26.31 -17.97
N GLN A 197 14.05 -25.88 -19.07
CA GLN A 197 14.57 -26.72 -20.16
C GLN A 197 16.06 -26.91 -19.99
#